data_AF-A0A953RZC0-F1
#
_entry.id   AF-A0A953RZC0-F1
#
_cell.length_a   1.000
_cell.length_b   1.000
_cell.length_c   1.000
_cell.angle_alpha   90.00
_cell.angle_beta   90.00
_cell.angle_gamma   90.00
#
_symmetry.space_group_name_H-M   'P 1'
#
loop_
_entity.id
_entity.type
_entity.pdbx_description
1 polymer ?
#
loop_
_entity_poly.entity_id
_entity_poly.type
_entity_poly.pdbx_seq_one_letter_code
_entity_poly.pdbx_strand_id
1 'polypeptide(L)'
;MAAEGGSHRRHPPLVWCVTGRELWVRAMLENARPKPTTKLRVAPYLNVSGEDGLTCQGTMRSPEDAGVATIPLWERAFFQSEFTHQTGARRLTIHPGGFFGLWASLSGSRKPFPVEHLAPANQTLLEFVTRE
;
A
#
# COMPACT_ATOMS: atom_id res chain seq x y z
N MET A 1 17.51 17.84 21.49
CA MET A 1 17.59 17.50 20.06
C MET A 1 16.17 17.21 19.60
N ALA A 2 15.57 18.16 18.89
CA ALA A 2 14.16 18.11 18.50
C ALA A 2 13.97 17.03 17.42
N ALA A 3 12.95 16.18 17.60
CA ALA A 3 12.49 15.27 16.57
C ALA A 3 11.93 16.11 15.41
N GLU A 4 12.68 16.20 14.32
CA GLU A 4 12.26 16.92 13.12
C GLU A 4 11.04 16.21 12.50
N GLY A 5 9.93 16.96 12.46
CA GLY A 5 8.94 16.93 11.39
C GLY A 5 8.29 15.59 11.09
N GLY A 6 7.19 15.28 11.78
CA GLY A 6 6.20 14.31 11.31
C GLY A 6 5.62 14.76 9.96
N SER A 7 6.27 14.35 8.88
CA SER A 7 5.77 14.48 7.52
C SER A 7 4.35 13.95 7.49
N HIS A 8 3.41 14.79 7.06
CA HIS A 8 2.02 14.40 6.86
C HIS A 8 1.99 13.26 5.85
N ARG A 9 1.98 12.02 6.34
CA ARG A 9 1.88 10.84 5.49
C ARG A 9 0.47 10.83 4.92
N ARG A 10 0.37 11.25 3.66
CA ARG A 10 -0.85 11.21 2.83
C ARG A 10 -1.18 9.80 2.35
N HIS A 11 -0.57 8.79 2.97
CA HIS A 11 -0.66 7.39 2.62
C HIS A 11 -0.94 6.60 3.90
N PRO A 12 -1.70 5.50 3.82
CA PRO A 12 -1.85 4.63 4.96
C PRO A 12 -0.49 3.97 5.30
N PRO A 13 -0.32 3.43 6.51
CA PRO A 13 0.77 2.51 6.79
C PRO A 13 0.72 1.31 5.83
N LEU A 14 1.85 0.96 5.23
CA LEU A 14 1.95 -0.09 4.21
C LEU A 14 2.80 -1.26 4.69
N VAL A 15 2.44 -2.45 4.19
CA VAL A 15 3.24 -3.67 4.29
C VAL A 15 3.70 -4.01 2.87
N TRP A 16 5.01 -4.13 2.72
CA TRP A 16 5.69 -4.45 1.46
C TRP A 16 6.20 -5.89 1.55
N CYS A 17 5.87 -6.70 0.57
CA CYS A 17 6.37 -8.06 0.43
C CYS A 17 6.92 -8.23 -0.99
N VAL A 18 8.15 -8.72 -1.10
CA VAL A 18 8.82 -8.95 -2.38
C VAL A 18 9.27 -10.40 -2.43
N THR A 19 8.92 -11.08 -3.51
CA THR A 19 9.31 -12.46 -3.79
C THR A 19 9.78 -12.52 -5.23
N GLY A 20 11.05 -12.90 -5.44
CA GLY A 20 11.65 -12.83 -6.77
C GLY A 20 11.62 -11.41 -7.35
N ARG A 21 10.90 -11.20 -8.45
CA ARG A 21 10.74 -9.89 -9.09
C ARG A 21 9.35 -9.29 -8.90
N GLU A 22 8.52 -9.89 -8.06
CA GLU A 22 7.14 -9.46 -7.84
C GLU A 22 7.01 -8.69 -6.53
N LEU A 23 6.11 -7.71 -6.54
CA LEU A 23 5.84 -6.84 -5.41
C LEU A 23 4.37 -6.98 -5.00
N TRP A 24 4.13 -7.24 -3.73
CA TRP A 24 2.82 -7.21 -3.12
C TRP A 24 2.76 -6.12 -2.07
N VAL A 25 1.66 -5.37 -2.06
CA VAL A 25 1.43 -4.27 -1.13
C VAL A 25 0.07 -4.41 -0.46
N ARG A 26 0.06 -4.28 0.87
CA ARG A 26 -1.16 -4.14 1.68
C ARG A 26 -1.05 -2.93 2.59
N ALA A 27 -2.18 -2.52 3.14
CA ALA A 27 -2.25 -1.43 4.10
C ALA A 27 -2.62 -1.95 5.50
N MET A 28 -2.34 -1.12 6.51
CA MET A 28 -2.73 -1.33 7.90
C MET A 28 -3.51 -0.11 8.43
N LEU A 29 -4.28 -0.31 9.49
CA LEU A 29 -4.96 0.80 10.18
C LEU A 29 -4.02 1.62 11.07
N GLU A 30 -2.98 0.99 11.59
CA GLU A 30 -2.07 1.60 12.56
C GLU A 30 -0.63 1.58 12.06
N ASN A 31 0.11 2.66 12.31
CA ASN A 31 1.53 2.73 12.02
C ASN A 31 2.37 2.11 13.15
N ALA A 32 2.25 0.80 13.32
CA ALA A 32 2.95 0.04 14.33
C ALA A 32 3.53 -1.24 13.73
N ARG A 33 4.49 -1.86 14.42
CA ARG A 33 5.02 -3.16 13.99
C ARG A 33 3.90 -4.20 14.01
N PRO A 34 3.54 -4.82 12.87
CA PRO A 34 2.44 -5.77 12.83
C PRO A 34 2.81 -7.08 13.54
N LYS A 35 1.78 -7.77 14.01
CA LYS A 35 1.85 -9.14 14.52
C LYS A 35 1.39 -10.11 13.43
N PRO A 36 1.72 -11.40 13.50
CA PRO A 36 1.22 -12.41 12.56
C PRO A 36 -0.32 -12.37 12.38
N THR A 37 -1.06 -12.06 13.44
CA THR A 37 -2.54 -11.99 13.44
C THR A 37 -3.11 -10.63 13.00
N THR A 38 -2.27 -9.63 12.71
CA THR A 38 -2.72 -8.30 12.29
C THR A 38 -3.54 -8.39 11.01
N LYS A 39 -4.79 -7.92 11.04
CA LYS A 39 -5.68 -7.88 9.88
C LYS A 39 -5.25 -6.79 8.91
N LEU A 40 -5.05 -7.17 7.66
CA LEU A 40 -4.60 -6.26 6.61
C LEU A 40 -5.78 -5.64 5.85
N ARG A 41 -5.49 -4.54 5.19
CA ARG A 41 -6.40 -3.78 4.35
C ARG A 41 -5.90 -3.72 2.92
N VAL A 42 -6.80 -3.50 1.98
CA VAL A 42 -6.45 -3.23 0.58
C VAL A 42 -5.63 -1.93 0.55
N ALA A 43 -4.47 -1.97 -0.12
CA ALA A 43 -3.73 -0.74 -0.40
C ALA A 43 -4.49 0.03 -1.51
N PRO A 44 -4.89 1.29 -1.26
CA PRO A 44 -5.84 1.99 -2.12
C PRO A 44 -5.11 2.66 -3.30
N TYR A 45 -4.41 1.86 -4.10
CA TYR A 45 -3.68 2.31 -5.30
C TYR A 45 -4.20 1.61 -6.54
N LEU A 46 -4.28 2.33 -7.66
CA LEU A 46 -4.84 1.80 -8.92
C LEU A 46 -4.01 0.65 -9.51
N ASN A 47 -2.74 0.55 -9.13
CA ASN A 47 -1.81 -0.48 -9.57
C ASN A 47 -1.70 -1.65 -8.61
N VAL A 48 -2.49 -1.69 -7.52
CA VAL A 48 -2.47 -2.78 -6.55
C VAL A 48 -3.78 -3.56 -6.62
N SER A 49 -3.66 -4.86 -6.83
CA SER A 49 -4.78 -5.78 -6.80
C SER A 49 -5.45 -5.80 -5.42
N GLY A 50 -6.77 -5.57 -5.40
CA GLY A 50 -7.56 -5.70 -4.19
C GLY A 50 -7.62 -7.13 -3.65
N GLU A 51 -7.51 -8.13 -4.52
CA GLU A 51 -7.69 -9.55 -4.20
C GLU A 51 -6.52 -10.10 -3.39
N ASP A 52 -5.30 -9.96 -3.89
CA ASP A 52 -4.08 -10.57 -3.34
C ASP A 52 -2.99 -9.56 -2.95
N GLY A 53 -3.14 -8.30 -3.39
CA GLY A 53 -2.17 -7.23 -3.18
C GLY A 53 -1.07 -7.19 -4.24
N LEU A 54 -1.13 -7.99 -5.31
CA LEU A 54 -0.14 -7.98 -6.37
C LEU A 54 -0.09 -6.61 -7.04
N THR A 55 1.12 -6.10 -7.20
CA THR A 55 1.35 -4.80 -7.81
C THR A 55 1.64 -4.97 -9.30
N CYS A 56 0.81 -4.35 -10.13
CA CYS A 56 1.14 -4.12 -11.53
C CYS A 56 2.32 -3.15 -11.60
N GLN A 57 3.48 -3.66 -12.03
CA GLN A 57 4.71 -2.87 -12.08
C GLN A 57 4.75 -1.93 -13.28
N GLY A 58 4.09 -2.25 -14.40
CA GLY A 58 4.05 -1.37 -15.57
C GLY A 58 5.45 -0.90 -15.99
N THR A 59 5.70 0.42 -15.91
CA THR A 59 6.99 1.05 -16.22
C THR A 59 7.96 1.15 -15.04
N MET A 60 7.62 0.56 -13.89
CA MET A 60 8.44 0.56 -12.69
C MET A 60 9.84 0.02 -12.98
N ARG A 61 10.86 0.79 -12.57
CA ARG A 61 12.26 0.35 -12.58
C ARG A 61 12.54 -0.47 -11.32
N SER A 62 11.99 -1.68 -11.30
CA SER A 62 12.06 -2.56 -10.15
C SER A 62 13.50 -2.98 -9.84
N PRO A 63 13.92 -2.97 -8.56
CA PRO A 63 15.20 -3.53 -8.14
C PRO A 63 15.36 -4.99 -8.56
N GLU A 64 16.61 -5.43 -8.74
CA GLU A 64 16.91 -6.84 -9.04
C GLU A 64 16.86 -7.74 -7.80
N ASP A 65 17.13 -7.17 -6.63
CA ASP A 65 17.23 -7.88 -5.36
C ASP A 65 15.94 -7.77 -4.53
N ALA A 66 15.49 -8.90 -3.99
CA ALA A 66 14.30 -9.07 -3.16
C ALA A 66 14.57 -9.05 -1.65
N GLY A 67 15.82 -8.83 -1.23
CA GLY A 67 16.21 -8.79 0.17
C GLY A 67 15.51 -7.69 0.96
N VAL A 68 15.35 -7.89 2.27
CA VAL A 68 14.71 -6.88 3.15
C VAL A 68 15.40 -5.52 3.08
N ALA A 69 16.73 -5.50 2.86
CA ALA A 69 17.51 -4.28 2.72
C ALA A 69 17.14 -3.44 1.48
N THR A 70 16.51 -4.02 0.45
CA THR A 70 16.13 -3.33 -0.78
C THR A 70 14.69 -2.82 -0.77
N ILE A 71 13.90 -3.11 0.27
CA ILE A 71 12.51 -2.60 0.42
C ILE A 71 12.41 -1.07 0.22
N PRO A 72 13.33 -0.22 0.74
CA PRO A 72 13.30 1.21 0.46
C PRO A 72 13.45 1.58 -1.03
N LEU A 73 14.12 0.74 -1.83
CA LEU A 73 14.24 0.91 -3.28
C LEU A 73 12.95 0.51 -3.98
N TRP A 74 12.33 -0.60 -3.56
CA TRP A 74 11.01 -1.03 -4.04
C TRP A 74 9.92 0.01 -3.75
N GLU A 75 9.89 0.55 -2.53
CA GLU A 75 8.97 1.63 -2.15
C GLU A 75 9.14 2.87 -3.04
N ARG A 76 10.39 3.27 -3.30
CA ARG A 76 10.69 4.40 -4.18
C ARG A 76 10.22 4.13 -5.61
N ALA A 77 10.53 2.95 -6.14
CA ALA A 77 10.14 2.55 -7.49
C ALA A 77 8.60 2.54 -7.64
N PHE A 78 7.88 2.08 -6.60
CA PHE A 78 6.43 2.09 -6.54
C PHE A 78 5.83 3.49 -6.67
N PHE A 79 6.33 4.47 -5.91
CA PHE A 79 5.79 5.83 -5.96
C PHE A 79 6.26 6.64 -7.17
N GLN A 80 7.28 6.18 -7.89
CA GLN A 80 7.81 6.83 -9.11
C GLN A 80 7.26 6.22 -10.40
N SER A 81 6.54 5.10 -10.36
CA SER A 81 6.02 4.46 -11.56
C SER A 81 4.82 5.23 -12.12
N GLU A 82 4.83 5.47 -13.43
CA GLU A 82 3.69 6.01 -14.17
C GLU A 82 2.73 4.87 -14.54
N PHE A 83 1.46 5.02 -14.16
CA PHE A 83 0.45 3.97 -14.32
C PHE A 83 -0.26 4.09 -15.66
N THR A 84 -0.21 3.03 -16.47
CA THR A 84 -0.86 2.98 -17.78
C THR A 84 -2.23 2.30 -17.75
N HIS A 85 -2.54 1.46 -16.75
CA HIS A 85 -3.81 0.74 -16.63
C HIS A 85 -4.24 0.52 -15.17
N GLN A 86 -5.56 0.51 -14.93
CA GLN A 86 -6.13 0.08 -13.65
C GLN A 86 -5.99 -1.44 -13.54
N THR A 87 -5.32 -1.93 -12.49
CA THR A 87 -5.39 -3.35 -12.14
C THR A 87 -6.81 -3.60 -11.64
N GLY A 88 -7.48 -4.66 -12.09
CA GLY A 88 -8.93 -4.91 -11.96
C GLY A 88 -9.48 -5.08 -10.54
N ALA A 89 -9.07 -4.23 -9.60
CA ALA A 89 -9.40 -4.28 -8.19
C ALA A 89 -10.90 -4.08 -7.98
N ARG A 90 -11.58 -5.15 -7.61
CA ARG A 90 -12.87 -5.07 -6.93
C ARG A 90 -12.63 -4.36 -5.58
N ARG A 91 -13.09 -3.10 -5.50
CA ARG A 91 -13.25 -2.30 -4.27
C ARG A 91 -11.95 -1.93 -3.52
N LEU A 92 -11.27 -0.89 -4.00
CA LEU A 92 -10.08 -0.30 -3.37
C LEU A 92 -10.33 0.41 -2.02
N THR A 93 -11.58 0.80 -1.75
CA THR A 93 -11.94 1.59 -0.57
C THR A 93 -13.43 1.41 -0.21
N ILE A 94 -13.78 1.74 1.04
CA ILE A 94 -15.16 1.88 1.51
C ILE A 94 -15.60 3.34 1.69
N HIS A 95 -14.79 4.30 1.24
CA HIS A 95 -15.14 5.73 1.26
C HIS A 95 -16.44 5.96 0.47
N PRO A 96 -17.40 6.77 0.96
CA PRO A 96 -18.69 6.97 0.29
C PRO A 96 -18.56 7.62 -1.10
N GLY A 97 -17.55 8.45 -1.31
CA GLY A 97 -17.18 9.01 -2.63
C GLY A 97 -16.30 8.09 -3.49
N GLY A 98 -16.13 6.82 -3.12
CA GLY A 98 -15.26 5.87 -3.82
C GLY A 98 -13.78 6.26 -3.79
N PHE A 99 -12.99 5.66 -4.68
CA PHE A 99 -11.55 5.88 -4.79
C PHE A 99 -11.20 7.35 -5.04
N PHE A 100 -11.84 7.99 -6.03
CA PHE A 100 -11.58 9.39 -6.34
C PHE A 100 -11.99 10.31 -5.19
N GLY A 101 -13.11 10.04 -4.51
CA GLY A 101 -13.53 10.82 -3.34
C GLY A 101 -12.54 10.72 -2.17
N LEU A 102 -11.98 9.52 -1.92
CA LEU A 102 -10.95 9.32 -0.91
C LEU A 102 -9.74 10.21 -1.17
N TRP A 103 -9.18 10.16 -2.39
CA TRP A 103 -8.00 10.95 -2.75
C TRP A 103 -8.31 12.45 -2.89
N ALA A 104 -9.50 12.82 -3.37
CA ALA A 104 -9.94 14.21 -3.42
C ALA A 104 -10.04 14.83 -2.02
N SER A 105 -10.52 14.07 -1.01
CA SER A 105 -10.59 14.55 0.39
C SER A 105 -9.22 14.88 1.00
N LEU A 106 -8.16 14.30 0.45
CA LEU A 106 -6.77 14.52 0.85
C LEU A 106 -6.09 15.63 0.05
N SER A 107 -6.59 15.96 -1.14
CA SER A 107 -6.05 17.01 -1.98
C SER A 107 -6.19 18.38 -1.30
N GLY A 108 -5.10 19.16 -1.26
CA GLY A 108 -5.07 20.46 -0.56
C GLY A 108 -5.21 20.39 0.98
N SER A 109 -5.43 19.21 1.57
CA SER A 109 -5.65 19.02 2.99
C SER A 109 -4.35 18.75 3.75
N ARG A 110 -4.33 19.12 5.03
CA ARG A 110 -3.29 18.75 6.01
C ARG A 110 -3.73 17.59 6.92
N LYS A 111 -4.89 17.00 6.67
CA LYS A 111 -5.38 15.89 7.49
C LYS A 111 -4.57 14.61 7.26
N PRO A 112 -4.44 13.74 8.27
CA PRO A 112 -3.88 12.40 8.07
C PRO A 112 -4.74 11.59 7.10
N PHE A 113 -4.16 10.52 6.55
CA PHE A 113 -4.89 9.57 5.73
C PHE A 113 -6.04 8.91 6.53
N PRO A 114 -7.29 8.91 6.02
CA PRO A 114 -8.44 8.34 6.74
C PRO A 114 -8.46 6.81 6.58
N VAL A 115 -7.68 6.13 7.42
CA VAL A 115 -7.48 4.68 7.41
C VAL A 115 -8.78 3.88 7.61
N GLU A 116 -9.79 4.48 8.24
CA GLU A 116 -11.12 3.92 8.41
C GLU A 116 -11.83 3.62 7.09
N HIS A 117 -11.43 4.28 6.00
CA HIS A 117 -11.97 4.06 4.66
C HIS A 117 -11.24 2.97 3.88
N LEU A 118 -10.26 2.29 4.46
CA LEU A 118 -9.59 1.17 3.82
C LEU A 118 -10.47 -0.08 3.81
N ALA A 119 -10.65 -0.68 2.63
CA ALA A 119 -11.37 -1.93 2.49
C ALA A 119 -10.64 -3.09 3.20
N PRO A 120 -11.37 -4.02 3.85
CA PRO A 120 -10.74 -5.21 4.41
C PRO A 120 -10.14 -6.08 3.29
N ALA A 121 -8.91 -6.56 3.49
CA ALA A 121 -8.30 -7.53 2.58
C ALA A 121 -8.64 -8.98 2.95
N ASN A 122 -9.40 -9.18 4.03
CA ASN A 122 -9.81 -10.50 4.55
C ASN A 122 -8.64 -11.48 4.79
N GLN A 123 -7.47 -10.95 5.12
CA GLN A 123 -6.25 -11.71 5.40
C GLN A 123 -5.47 -11.09 6.57
N THR A 124 -4.68 -11.90 7.24
CA THR A 124 -3.71 -11.54 8.28
C THR A 124 -2.32 -11.28 7.69
N LEU A 125 -1.39 -10.76 8.50
CA LEU A 125 0.01 -10.63 8.10
C LEU A 125 0.62 -12.00 7.77
N LEU A 126 0.36 -13.02 8.59
CA LEU A 126 0.94 -14.35 8.39
C LEU A 126 0.53 -14.91 7.01
N GLU A 127 -0.77 -14.93 6.73
CA GLU A 127 -1.31 -15.38 5.44
C GLU A 127 -0.76 -14.57 4.25
N PHE A 128 -0.44 -13.30 4.46
CA PHE A 128 0.15 -12.43 3.43
C PHE A 128 1.63 -12.72 3.16
N VAL A 129 2.41 -13.19 4.13
CA VAL A 129 3.86 -13.42 3.96
C VAL A 129 4.21 -14.88 3.73
N THR A 130 3.31 -15.82 4.03
CA THR A 130 3.51 -17.27 3.83
C THR A 130 2.73 -17.82 2.64
N ARG A 131 2.25 -16.93 1.76
CA ARG A 131 1.59 -17.29 0.50
C ARG A 131 2.50 -18.15 -0.36
N GLU A 132 1.98 -19.29 -0.81
CA GLU A 132 2.60 -20.21 -1.77
C GLU A 132 2.40 -19.73 -3.21
#